data_AF-A0A2X3BR78-F1
#
_entry.id   AF-A0A2X3BR78-F1
#
_cell.length_a   1.000
_cell.length_b   1.000
_cell.length_c   1.000
_cell.angle_alpha   90.00
_cell.angle_beta   90.00
_cell.angle_gamma   90.00
#
_symmetry.space_group_name_H-M   'P 1'
#
loop_
_entity.id
_entity.type
_entity.pdbx_description
1 polymer ?
#
loop_
_entity_poly.entity_id
_entity_poly.type
_entity_poly.pdbx_seq_one_letter_code
_entity_poly.pdbx_strand_id
1 'polypeptide(L)'
;MMQINDLFYDIAKDLKITKSIYESEKEFHARIVYSALSVHIRKCILDREFGECELGKSKIYIKQKCEKILDSFIQIYPDIKDWFYENEENPIKVIRDRLQDAGDIINIGFNNRVNLVLNEYCNISNDFCVIRGLDFENMSNISGITFLKRCICNEEFKSSIDRFYNYNIERRKKRFEYYKSNMTLSHELENTEFFDKYAKCSLYKSWTNDFILENNDITIYRNNINDYGFVKRVDGNIYIKPVDKYDIEYDEIRRYMLLLRGECNNEMNVYIDNTDCKYIYASFKCKLPKDESRIFNALGWPINNINGIKFLFKKEVWSYIELILKDLGLRMVESKWRNTV
;
A
#
# COMPACT_ATOMS: atom_id res chain seq x y z
N MET A 1 -11.43 7.69 -37.63
CA MET A 1 -10.26 8.07 -36.84
C MET A 1 -10.79 8.44 -35.46
N MET A 2 -10.70 7.53 -34.48
CA MET A 2 -10.97 7.89 -33.08
C MET A 2 -9.97 8.99 -32.72
N GLN A 3 -10.42 10.12 -32.18
CA GLN A 3 -9.49 11.09 -31.62
C GLN A 3 -8.82 10.43 -30.41
N ILE A 4 -7.55 10.72 -30.15
CA ILE A 4 -6.76 10.10 -29.06
C ILE A 4 -7.48 10.18 -27.70
N ASN A 5 -8.23 11.26 -27.48
CA ASN A 5 -9.07 11.44 -26.31
C ASN A 5 -10.15 10.34 -26.18
N ASP A 6 -10.76 9.90 -27.28
CA ASP A 6 -11.84 8.92 -27.28
C ASP A 6 -11.40 7.58 -26.68
N LEU A 7 -10.15 7.14 -26.93
CA LEU A 7 -9.64 5.86 -26.40
C LEU A 7 -9.56 5.87 -24.87
N PHE A 8 -8.97 6.90 -24.28
CA PHE A 8 -8.84 6.97 -22.82
C PHE A 8 -10.21 7.10 -22.16
N TYR A 9 -11.13 7.86 -22.75
CA TYR A 9 -12.50 7.99 -22.24
C TYR A 9 -13.30 6.68 -22.33
N ASP A 10 -13.14 5.91 -23.40
CA ASP A 10 -13.79 4.60 -23.54
C ASP A 10 -13.27 3.61 -22.50
N ILE A 11 -11.95 3.52 -22.31
CA ILE A 11 -11.36 2.66 -21.27
C ILE A 11 -11.80 3.13 -19.88
N ALA A 12 -11.80 4.43 -19.63
CA ALA A 12 -12.24 5.00 -18.36
C ALA A 12 -13.71 4.67 -18.09
N LYS A 13 -14.57 4.75 -19.11
CA LYS A 13 -15.99 4.39 -19.03
C LYS A 13 -16.17 2.92 -18.71
N ASP A 14 -15.45 2.02 -19.39
CA ASP A 14 -15.49 0.58 -19.16
C ASP A 14 -15.06 0.21 -17.73
N LEU A 15 -14.06 0.91 -17.20
CA LEU A 15 -13.53 0.70 -15.85
C LEU A 15 -14.26 1.52 -14.75
N LYS A 16 -15.27 2.33 -15.13
CA LYS A 16 -15.95 3.34 -14.30
C LYS A 16 -14.97 4.21 -13.50
N ILE A 17 -13.95 4.69 -14.20
CA ILE A 17 -12.99 5.69 -13.73
C ILE A 17 -13.45 7.04 -14.26
N THR A 18 -13.57 8.03 -13.37
CA THR A 18 -13.89 9.41 -13.74
C THR A 18 -12.75 10.32 -13.34
N LYS A 19 -12.55 11.39 -14.08
CA LYS A 19 -11.51 12.36 -13.77
C LYS A 19 -11.83 13.08 -12.46
N SER A 20 -10.85 13.23 -11.59
CA SER A 20 -11.00 14.02 -10.37
C SER A 20 -10.78 15.51 -10.63
N ILE A 21 -11.39 16.38 -9.82
CA ILE A 21 -11.35 17.84 -10.00
C ILE A 21 -9.94 18.46 -9.89
N TYR A 22 -9.00 17.77 -9.22
CA TYR A 22 -7.62 18.27 -9.07
C TYR A 22 -6.61 17.51 -9.91
N GLU A 23 -7.05 16.52 -10.67
CA GLU A 23 -6.20 15.67 -11.50
C GLU A 23 -5.90 16.35 -12.84
N SER A 24 -4.63 16.43 -13.22
CA SER A 24 -4.24 16.83 -14.58
C SER A 24 -4.65 15.78 -15.61
N GLU A 25 -4.70 16.12 -16.90
CA GLU A 25 -4.93 15.13 -17.96
C GLU A 25 -3.88 14.01 -17.94
N LYS A 26 -2.61 14.38 -17.73
CA LYS A 26 -1.50 13.43 -17.60
C LYS A 26 -1.75 12.41 -16.48
N GLU A 27 -2.10 12.87 -15.28
CA GLU A 27 -2.37 11.98 -14.14
C GLU A 27 -3.59 11.09 -14.41
N PHE A 28 -4.65 11.66 -14.99
CA PHE A 28 -5.86 10.92 -15.32
C PHE A 28 -5.59 9.79 -16.32
N HIS A 29 -4.88 10.09 -17.41
CA HIS A 29 -4.49 9.08 -18.41
C HIS A 29 -3.56 8.02 -17.82
N ALA A 30 -2.56 8.42 -17.02
CA ALA A 30 -1.66 7.47 -16.36
C ALA A 30 -2.44 6.50 -15.45
N ARG A 31 -3.41 7.02 -14.70
CA ARG A 31 -4.27 6.26 -13.80
C ARG A 31 -5.14 5.24 -14.53
N ILE A 32 -5.73 5.64 -15.65
CA ILE A 32 -6.51 4.75 -16.52
C ILE A 32 -5.62 3.61 -17.03
N VAL A 33 -4.44 3.93 -17.55
CA VAL A 33 -3.49 2.92 -18.08
C VAL A 33 -3.01 1.99 -16.98
N TYR A 34 -2.72 2.51 -15.79
CA TYR A 34 -2.31 1.72 -14.63
C TYR A 34 -3.38 0.67 -14.26
N SER A 35 -4.64 1.08 -14.15
CA SER A 35 -5.76 0.18 -13.90
C SER A 35 -5.96 -0.82 -15.05
N ALA A 36 -5.95 -0.35 -16.30
CA ALA A 36 -6.14 -1.19 -17.48
C ALA A 36 -5.05 -2.27 -17.61
N LEU A 37 -3.79 -1.92 -17.37
CA LEU A 37 -2.68 -2.86 -17.35
C LEU A 37 -2.88 -3.97 -16.30
N SER A 38 -3.43 -3.64 -15.13
CA SER A 38 -3.76 -4.66 -14.13
C SER A 38 -4.80 -5.68 -14.64
N VAL A 39 -5.75 -5.24 -15.47
CA VAL A 39 -6.74 -6.12 -16.12
C VAL A 39 -6.07 -6.94 -17.21
N HIS A 40 -5.21 -6.34 -18.02
CA HIS A 40 -4.46 -7.04 -19.07
C HIS A 40 -3.53 -8.11 -18.50
N ILE A 41 -2.85 -7.84 -17.38
CA ILE A 41 -2.03 -8.83 -16.68
C ILE A 41 -2.88 -10.05 -16.30
N ARG A 42 -4.06 -9.85 -15.68
CA ARG A 42 -4.97 -10.94 -15.33
C ARG A 42 -5.42 -11.71 -16.58
N LYS A 43 -5.77 -11.02 -17.67
CA LYS A 43 -6.15 -11.66 -18.94
C LYS A 43 -5.01 -12.48 -19.55
N CYS A 44 -3.78 -11.95 -19.55
CA CYS A 44 -2.61 -12.67 -20.05
C CYS A 44 -2.36 -13.98 -19.30
N ILE A 45 -2.73 -14.08 -18.03
CA ILE A 45 -2.63 -15.32 -17.24
C ILE A 45 -3.57 -16.41 -17.79
N LEU A 46 -4.70 -16.02 -18.38
CA LEU A 46 -5.72 -16.90 -18.94
C LEU A 46 -5.52 -17.22 -20.42
N ASP A 47 -4.55 -16.60 -21.08
CA ASP A 47 -4.22 -16.92 -22.47
C ASP A 47 -3.97 -18.44 -22.60
N ARG A 48 -4.61 -19.12 -23.55
CA ARG A 48 -4.35 -20.54 -23.80
C ARG A 48 -3.61 -20.68 -25.12
N GLU A 49 -2.44 -21.31 -25.09
CA GLU A 49 -1.77 -21.75 -26.32
C GLU A 49 -2.10 -23.23 -26.59
N PHE A 50 -2.17 -23.62 -27.86
CA PHE A 50 -2.45 -25.01 -28.24
C PHE A 50 -1.39 -25.95 -27.65
N GLY A 51 -1.82 -26.89 -26.81
CA GLY A 51 -0.95 -27.91 -26.21
C GLY A 51 -0.36 -27.57 -24.83
N GLU A 52 -0.74 -26.46 -24.19
CA GLU A 52 -0.30 -26.15 -22.83
C GLU A 52 -1.02 -27.00 -21.76
N CYS A 53 -0.24 -27.69 -20.92
CA CYS A 53 -0.71 -28.29 -19.68
C CYS A 53 -0.93 -27.20 -18.60
N GLU A 54 -2.17 -26.74 -18.49
CA GLU A 54 -2.94 -26.02 -17.44
C GLU A 54 -2.31 -25.16 -16.30
N LEU A 55 -1.02 -25.15 -16.01
CA LEU A 55 -0.52 -24.47 -14.80
C LEU A 55 0.08 -23.09 -15.08
N GLY A 56 -0.82 -22.10 -15.17
CA GLY A 56 -0.58 -20.65 -15.19
C GLY A 56 0.41 -20.15 -16.24
N LYS A 57 0.90 -18.91 -16.10
CA LYS A 57 1.71 -18.22 -17.13
C LYS A 57 3.04 -17.70 -16.62
N SER A 58 4.03 -17.72 -17.51
CA SER A 58 5.38 -17.23 -17.24
C SER A 58 5.36 -15.73 -16.93
N LYS A 59 6.12 -15.32 -15.91
CA LYS A 59 6.32 -13.90 -15.57
C LYS A 59 6.95 -13.11 -16.72
N ILE A 60 7.80 -13.75 -17.52
CA ILE A 60 8.45 -13.15 -18.69
C ILE A 60 7.43 -12.92 -19.81
N TYR A 61 6.54 -13.88 -20.04
CA TYR A 61 5.47 -13.77 -21.04
C TYR A 61 4.56 -12.57 -20.74
N ILE A 62 4.08 -12.48 -19.50
CA ILE A 62 3.21 -11.38 -19.04
C ILE A 62 3.93 -10.05 -19.20
N LYS A 63 5.21 -9.98 -18.78
CA LYS A 63 6.06 -8.80 -18.93
C LYS A 63 6.09 -8.34 -20.40
N GLN A 64 6.52 -9.21 -21.31
CA GLN A 64 6.68 -8.88 -22.73
C GLN A 64 5.37 -8.45 -23.39
N LYS A 65 4.24 -9.10 -23.08
CA LYS A 65 2.94 -8.70 -23.64
C LYS A 65 2.48 -7.35 -23.12
N CYS A 66 2.53 -7.13 -21.82
CA CYS A 66 2.01 -5.90 -21.22
C CYS A 66 2.93 -4.70 -21.43
N GLU A 67 4.25 -4.91 -21.59
CA GLU A 67 5.19 -3.85 -22.01
C GLU A 67 4.80 -3.29 -23.38
N LYS A 68 4.52 -4.16 -24.36
CA LYS A 68 4.06 -3.70 -25.70
C LYS A 68 2.78 -2.88 -25.62
N ILE A 69 1.86 -3.24 -24.71
CA ILE A 69 0.62 -2.49 -24.48
C ILE A 69 0.93 -1.12 -23.88
N LEU A 70 1.76 -1.07 -22.83
CA LEU A 70 2.17 0.19 -22.20
C LEU A 70 2.92 1.10 -23.19
N ASP A 71 3.84 0.55 -23.97
CA ASP A 71 4.60 1.28 -24.99
C ASP A 71 3.66 1.89 -26.04
N SER A 72 2.59 1.17 -26.41
CA SER A 72 1.58 1.68 -27.34
C SER A 72 0.81 2.87 -26.74
N PHE A 73 0.43 2.80 -25.46
CA PHE A 73 -0.20 3.94 -24.78
C PHE A 73 0.75 5.13 -24.67
N ILE A 74 2.04 4.91 -24.38
CA ILE A 74 3.05 5.97 -24.31
C ILE A 74 3.30 6.58 -25.70
N GLN A 75 3.29 5.80 -26.77
CA GLN A 75 3.39 6.34 -28.13
C GLN A 75 2.23 7.27 -28.47
N ILE A 76 1.02 6.93 -28.01
CA ILE A 76 -0.19 7.74 -28.22
C ILE A 76 -0.19 9.00 -27.34
N TYR A 77 0.25 8.88 -26.08
CA TYR A 77 0.28 9.98 -25.12
C TYR A 77 1.61 9.98 -24.34
N PRO A 78 2.68 10.58 -24.89
CA PRO A 78 4.04 10.48 -24.33
C PRO A 78 4.20 11.00 -22.90
N ASP A 79 3.39 11.97 -22.50
CA ASP A 79 3.50 12.66 -21.21
C ASP A 79 3.34 11.74 -20.00
N ILE A 80 2.66 10.58 -20.14
CA ILE A 80 2.50 9.61 -19.04
C ILE A 80 3.77 8.79 -18.79
N LYS A 81 4.77 8.84 -19.68
CA LYS A 81 5.99 8.02 -19.58
C LYS A 81 6.67 8.19 -18.22
N ASP A 82 6.89 9.44 -17.79
CA ASP A 82 7.59 9.72 -16.54
C ASP A 82 6.82 9.23 -15.31
N TRP A 83 5.49 9.13 -15.40
CA TRP A 83 4.68 8.58 -14.31
C TRP A 83 4.99 7.09 -14.08
N PHE A 84 5.23 6.33 -15.17
CA PHE A 84 5.57 4.91 -15.09
C PHE A 84 7.06 4.66 -14.85
N TYR A 85 7.95 5.47 -15.45
CA TYR A 85 9.40 5.24 -15.49
C TYR A 85 10.21 6.26 -14.67
N GLU A 86 9.67 6.73 -13.53
CA GLU A 86 10.43 7.62 -12.62
C GLU A 86 11.68 6.92 -12.03
N ASN A 87 11.61 5.60 -11.84
CA ASN A 87 12.69 4.76 -11.32
C ASN A 87 13.08 3.67 -12.34
N GLU A 88 14.21 3.01 -12.12
CA GLU A 88 14.69 1.90 -12.98
C GLU A 88 13.82 0.62 -12.91
N GLU A 89 12.82 0.57 -12.02
CA GLU A 89 11.97 -0.59 -11.88
C GLU A 89 10.93 -0.69 -13.00
N ASN A 90 10.78 -1.89 -13.54
CA ASN A 90 9.86 -2.16 -14.62
C ASN A 90 8.38 -2.00 -14.19
N PRO A 91 7.56 -1.16 -14.85
CA PRO A 91 6.18 -0.91 -14.43
C PRO A 91 5.29 -2.15 -14.42
N ILE A 92 5.48 -3.08 -15.37
CA ILE A 92 4.69 -4.31 -15.43
C ILE A 92 5.01 -5.21 -14.25
N LYS A 93 6.28 -5.27 -13.86
CA LYS A 93 6.70 -5.95 -12.62
C LYS A 93 6.02 -5.31 -11.41
N VAL A 94 6.05 -3.98 -11.28
CA VAL A 94 5.42 -3.27 -10.15
C VAL A 94 3.92 -3.60 -10.05
N ILE A 95 3.16 -3.49 -11.14
CA ILE A 95 1.71 -3.77 -11.12
C ILE A 95 1.45 -5.25 -10.81
N ARG A 96 2.21 -6.17 -11.41
CA ARG A 96 2.08 -7.61 -11.14
C ARG A 96 2.39 -7.94 -9.68
N ASP A 97 3.46 -7.39 -9.13
CA ASP A 97 3.86 -7.66 -7.75
C ASP A 97 2.80 -7.10 -6.78
N ARG A 98 2.17 -5.95 -7.10
CA ARG A 98 1.01 -5.43 -6.35
C ARG A 98 -0.23 -6.31 -6.44
N LEU A 99 -0.51 -6.89 -7.61
CA LEU A 99 -1.58 -7.89 -7.77
C LEU A 99 -1.30 -9.13 -6.90
N GLN A 100 -0.04 -9.56 -6.85
CA GLN A 100 0.36 -10.69 -6.02
C GLN A 100 0.20 -10.37 -4.53
N ASP A 101 0.67 -9.19 -4.12
CA ASP A 101 0.56 -8.68 -2.76
C ASP A 101 -0.90 -8.47 -2.33
N ALA A 102 -1.78 -8.08 -3.25
CA ALA A 102 -3.21 -7.95 -3.01
C ALA A 102 -3.93 -9.31 -2.89
N GLY A 103 -3.28 -10.41 -3.29
CA GLY A 103 -3.84 -11.76 -3.33
C GLY A 103 -4.63 -12.08 -4.59
N ASP A 104 -4.55 -11.27 -5.65
CA ASP A 104 -5.24 -11.53 -6.92
C ASP A 104 -4.57 -12.63 -7.75
N ILE A 105 -3.24 -12.75 -7.63
CA ILE A 105 -2.44 -13.75 -8.33
C ILE A 105 -1.50 -14.45 -7.35
N ILE A 106 -1.18 -15.71 -7.64
CA ILE A 106 -0.27 -16.54 -6.83
C ILE A 106 0.88 -17.04 -7.68
N ASN A 107 2.06 -17.18 -7.07
CA ASN A 107 3.18 -17.86 -7.70
C ASN A 107 2.93 -19.36 -7.75
N ILE A 108 3.29 -19.98 -8.86
CA ILE A 108 3.24 -21.43 -9.06
C ILE A 108 4.57 -21.92 -9.66
N GLY A 109 4.93 -23.17 -9.35
CA GLY A 109 6.25 -23.72 -9.67
C GLY A 109 7.38 -23.04 -8.89
N PHE A 110 8.61 -23.08 -9.42
CA PHE A 110 9.79 -22.42 -8.84
C PHE A 110 9.75 -20.87 -8.98
N ASN A 111 8.62 -20.23 -8.62
CA ASN A 111 8.39 -18.78 -8.63
C ASN A 111 8.51 -18.07 -10.00
N ASN A 112 8.59 -18.82 -11.10
CA ASN A 112 8.75 -18.27 -12.46
C ASN A 112 7.41 -18.09 -13.19
N ARG A 113 6.33 -18.65 -12.65
CA ARG A 113 4.98 -18.61 -13.22
C ARG A 113 3.99 -18.08 -12.19
N VAL A 114 2.88 -17.54 -12.67
CA VAL A 114 1.78 -17.04 -11.85
C VAL A 114 0.46 -17.61 -12.33
N ASN A 115 -0.49 -17.78 -11.42
CA ASN A 115 -1.87 -18.15 -11.71
C ASN A 115 -2.84 -17.17 -11.06
N LEU A 116 -4.07 -17.10 -11.56
CA LEU A 116 -5.14 -16.35 -10.92
C LEU A 116 -5.69 -17.15 -9.72
N VAL A 117 -6.05 -16.42 -8.67
CA VAL A 117 -6.81 -16.99 -7.55
C VAL A 117 -8.27 -17.08 -7.94
N LEU A 118 -8.99 -18.04 -7.35
CA LEU A 118 -10.46 -18.08 -7.44
C LEU A 118 -11.07 -16.81 -6.86
N ASN A 119 -12.26 -16.47 -7.32
CA ASN A 119 -12.91 -15.24 -6.89
C ASN A 119 -13.23 -15.28 -5.40
N GLU A 120 -12.68 -14.32 -4.67
CA GLU A 120 -12.97 -14.07 -3.24
C GLU A 120 -13.51 -12.65 -3.07
N TYR A 121 -14.33 -12.45 -2.04
CA TYR A 121 -14.99 -11.18 -1.77
C TYR A 121 -14.67 -10.70 -0.35
N CYS A 122 -14.39 -9.41 -0.21
CA CYS A 122 -14.19 -8.73 1.09
C CYS A 122 -15.13 -7.56 1.22
N ASN A 123 -15.94 -7.53 2.26
CA ASN A 123 -16.81 -6.38 2.53
C ASN A 123 -15.95 -5.21 3.05
N ILE A 124 -16.08 -4.05 2.44
CA ILE A 124 -15.30 -2.85 2.78
C ILE A 124 -16.18 -1.67 3.21
N SER A 125 -17.47 -1.73 2.88
CA SER A 125 -18.52 -0.82 3.35
C SER A 125 -19.87 -1.54 3.28
N ASN A 126 -20.95 -0.91 3.76
CA ASN A 126 -22.30 -1.48 3.74
C ASN A 126 -22.78 -1.79 2.32
N ASP A 127 -22.25 -1.04 1.34
CA ASP A 127 -22.72 -1.06 -0.04
C ASP A 127 -21.71 -1.67 -1.02
N PHE A 128 -20.48 -1.96 -0.60
CA PHE A 128 -19.42 -2.41 -1.50
C PHE A 128 -18.55 -3.52 -0.92
N CYS A 129 -18.17 -4.45 -1.80
CA CYS A 129 -17.13 -5.42 -1.59
C CYS A 129 -16.00 -5.28 -2.62
N VAL A 130 -14.80 -5.64 -2.19
CA VAL A 130 -13.63 -5.84 -3.01
C VAL A 130 -13.64 -7.26 -3.55
N ILE A 131 -13.26 -7.42 -4.82
CA ILE A 131 -13.10 -8.73 -5.46
C ILE A 131 -11.61 -9.01 -5.70
N ARG A 132 -11.17 -10.20 -5.31
CA ARG A 132 -9.91 -10.81 -5.75
C ARG A 132 -10.13 -11.71 -6.95
N GLY A 133 -9.12 -11.81 -7.80
CA GLY A 133 -9.15 -12.69 -8.96
C GLY A 133 -9.73 -11.97 -10.16
N LEU A 134 -10.57 -12.64 -10.94
CA LEU A 134 -11.15 -12.09 -12.15
C LEU A 134 -12.62 -12.49 -12.29
N ASP A 135 -13.51 -11.56 -11.97
CA ASP A 135 -14.95 -11.67 -12.20
C ASP A 135 -15.33 -10.97 -13.51
N PHE A 136 -15.47 -11.75 -14.58
CA PHE A 136 -15.81 -11.24 -15.92
C PHE A 136 -17.15 -10.51 -15.98
N GLU A 137 -18.09 -10.85 -15.12
CA GLU A 137 -19.42 -10.23 -15.10
C GLU A 137 -19.41 -8.86 -14.43
N ASN A 138 -18.43 -8.60 -13.56
CA ASN A 138 -18.38 -7.41 -12.70
C ASN A 138 -17.11 -6.55 -12.90
N MET A 139 -16.36 -6.70 -14.00
CA MET A 139 -15.13 -5.93 -14.28
C MET A 139 -15.30 -4.41 -14.42
N SER A 140 -16.52 -3.90 -14.30
CA SER A 140 -16.82 -2.52 -14.67
C SER A 140 -16.43 -1.46 -13.65
N ASN A 141 -16.09 -1.81 -12.40
CA ASN A 141 -15.79 -0.81 -11.37
C ASN A 141 -14.45 -1.10 -10.69
N ILE A 142 -13.39 -0.40 -11.08
CA ILE A 142 -12.05 -0.60 -10.51
C ILE A 142 -11.64 0.55 -9.58
N SER A 143 -10.91 0.23 -8.51
CA SER A 143 -10.22 1.18 -7.62
C SER A 143 -8.77 0.74 -7.49
N GLY A 144 -7.82 1.60 -7.88
CA GLY A 144 -6.42 1.19 -8.02
C GLY A 144 -6.29 0.08 -9.06
N ILE A 145 -5.94 -1.12 -8.61
CA ILE A 145 -5.85 -2.35 -9.42
C ILE A 145 -6.89 -3.40 -9.04
N THR A 146 -7.80 -3.09 -8.13
CA THR A 146 -8.76 -4.03 -7.54
C THR A 146 -10.19 -3.70 -7.96
N PHE A 147 -11.00 -4.74 -8.19
CA PHE A 147 -12.40 -4.56 -8.58
C PHE A 147 -13.31 -4.36 -7.37
N LEU A 148 -14.32 -3.52 -7.55
CA LEU A 148 -15.37 -3.24 -6.59
C LEU A 148 -16.70 -3.73 -7.12
N LYS A 149 -17.50 -4.35 -6.25
CA LYS A 149 -18.87 -4.74 -6.56
C LYS A 149 -19.80 -4.18 -5.52
N ARG A 150 -20.94 -3.65 -5.98
CA ARG A 150 -22.00 -3.23 -5.07
C ARG A 150 -22.63 -4.48 -4.46
N CYS A 151 -22.74 -4.52 -3.14
CA CYS A 151 -23.35 -5.61 -2.40
C CYS A 151 -24.06 -5.06 -1.18
N ILE A 152 -25.13 -5.71 -0.74
CA ILE A 152 -25.77 -5.43 0.55
C ILE A 152 -25.19 -6.44 1.53
N CYS A 153 -24.45 -5.99 2.54
CA CYS A 153 -23.90 -6.88 3.54
C CYS A 153 -24.11 -6.36 4.96
N ASN A 154 -24.44 -7.30 5.87
CA ASN A 154 -24.63 -7.05 7.30
C ASN A 154 -23.45 -7.58 8.15
N GLU A 155 -22.36 -8.06 7.54
CA GLU A 155 -21.18 -8.57 8.26
C GLU A 155 -20.31 -7.42 8.78
N GLU A 156 -19.76 -7.56 9.98
CA GLU A 156 -18.80 -6.58 10.52
C GLU A 156 -17.53 -6.50 9.65
N PHE A 157 -17.23 -5.32 9.10
CA PHE A 157 -16.13 -5.12 8.15
C PHE A 157 -14.78 -5.67 8.64
N LYS A 158 -14.48 -5.49 9.94
CA LYS A 158 -13.19 -5.84 10.54
C LYS A 158 -12.85 -7.33 10.39
N SER A 159 -13.83 -8.22 10.55
CA SER A 159 -13.59 -9.67 10.46
C SER A 159 -13.38 -10.13 9.01
N SER A 160 -14.02 -9.47 8.04
CA SER A 160 -13.84 -9.71 6.61
C SER A 160 -12.42 -9.33 6.17
N ILE A 161 -11.94 -8.17 6.62
CA ILE A 161 -10.60 -7.63 6.36
C ILE A 161 -9.50 -8.56 6.88
N ASP A 162 -9.62 -8.98 8.14
CA ASP A 162 -8.64 -9.84 8.79
C ASP A 162 -8.43 -11.13 7.99
N ARG A 163 -9.52 -11.71 7.49
CA ARG A 163 -9.48 -12.95 6.69
C ARG A 163 -8.92 -12.71 5.30
N PHE A 164 -9.35 -11.63 4.65
CA PHE A 164 -8.98 -11.33 3.28
C PHE A 164 -7.51 -10.94 3.21
N TYR A 165 -7.09 -9.84 3.83
CA TYR A 165 -5.72 -9.33 3.74
C TYR A 165 -4.76 -9.91 4.79
N ASN A 166 -5.19 -10.89 5.59
CA ASN A 166 -4.44 -11.34 6.78
C ASN A 166 -4.11 -10.17 7.74
N TYR A 167 -4.98 -9.15 7.76
CA TYR A 167 -4.74 -7.88 8.43
C TYR A 167 -5.18 -7.88 9.90
N ASN A 168 -4.74 -8.85 10.71
CA ASN A 168 -5.23 -8.97 12.08
C ASN A 168 -4.73 -7.84 13.02
N ILE A 169 -5.59 -6.86 13.28
CA ILE A 169 -5.32 -5.69 14.14
C ILE A 169 -4.93 -6.10 15.57
N GLU A 170 -5.70 -7.00 16.18
CA GLU A 170 -5.48 -7.40 17.58
C GLU A 170 -4.15 -8.12 17.78
N ARG A 171 -3.74 -8.94 16.80
CA ARG A 171 -2.44 -9.59 16.78
C ARG A 171 -1.31 -8.55 16.77
N ARG A 172 -1.43 -7.50 15.97
CA ARG A 172 -0.40 -6.45 15.86
C ARG A 172 -0.29 -5.62 17.14
N LYS A 173 -1.41 -5.27 17.76
CA LYS A 173 -1.41 -4.60 19.08
C LYS A 173 -0.74 -5.46 20.15
N LYS A 174 -1.10 -6.74 20.24
CA LYS A 174 -0.46 -7.69 21.16
C LYS A 174 1.05 -7.84 20.89
N ARG A 175 1.44 -7.81 19.61
CA ARG A 175 2.85 -7.89 19.19
C ARG A 175 3.65 -6.67 19.64
N PHE A 176 3.11 -5.47 19.50
CA PHE A 176 3.73 -4.24 20.01
C PHE A 176 3.89 -4.28 21.54
N GLU A 177 2.84 -4.66 22.27
CA GLU A 177 2.89 -4.78 23.73
C GLU A 177 3.83 -5.89 24.22
N TYR A 178 3.96 -6.97 23.44
CA TYR A 178 4.93 -8.04 23.70
C TYR A 178 6.35 -7.50 23.74
N TYR A 179 6.74 -6.68 22.77
CA TYR A 179 8.07 -6.07 22.74
C TYR A 179 8.32 -5.13 23.93
N LYS A 180 7.31 -4.34 24.31
CA LYS A 180 7.39 -3.43 25.46
C LYS A 180 7.50 -4.15 26.81
N SER A 181 6.88 -5.32 26.93
CA SER A 181 6.75 -6.04 28.21
C SER A 181 7.82 -7.11 28.44
N ASN A 182 8.46 -7.65 27.38
CA ASN A 182 9.37 -8.79 27.47
C ASN A 182 10.83 -8.38 27.26
N MET A 183 11.28 -7.33 27.95
CA MET A 183 12.64 -6.82 27.85
C MET A 183 13.60 -7.49 28.83
N THR A 184 14.86 -7.64 28.43
CA THR A 184 15.93 -8.24 29.23
C THR A 184 17.00 -7.20 29.55
N LEU A 185 17.61 -7.31 30.73
CA LEU A 185 18.72 -6.43 31.14
C LEU A 185 19.85 -6.50 30.10
N SER A 186 20.36 -5.33 29.69
CA SER A 186 21.53 -5.19 28.83
C SER A 186 22.56 -4.28 29.49
N HIS A 187 23.83 -4.56 29.21
CA HIS A 187 24.95 -3.78 29.72
C HIS A 187 25.62 -2.92 28.62
N GLU A 188 25.25 -3.11 27.35
CA GLU A 188 25.96 -2.48 26.21
C GLU A 188 24.98 -2.00 25.13
N LEU A 189 25.16 -0.75 24.70
CA LEU A 189 24.58 -0.12 23.50
C LEU A 189 25.62 0.82 22.90
N GLU A 190 26.72 0.26 22.39
CA GLU A 190 27.75 1.04 21.69
C GLU A 190 27.37 1.24 20.22
N ASN A 191 27.60 2.46 19.71
CA ASN A 191 27.32 2.83 18.31
C ASN A 191 25.85 2.65 17.88
N THR A 192 24.93 2.84 18.83
CA THR A 192 23.49 2.67 18.63
C THR A 192 22.79 4.01 18.39
N GLU A 193 21.95 4.08 17.37
CA GLU A 193 21.03 5.19 17.16
C GLU A 193 19.69 4.89 17.86
N PHE A 194 19.07 5.91 18.41
CA PHE A 194 17.75 5.83 19.04
C PHE A 194 16.73 6.64 18.25
N PHE A 195 15.49 6.14 18.24
CA PHE A 195 14.36 6.85 17.66
C PHE A 195 13.89 7.95 18.62
N ASP A 196 13.96 9.20 18.18
CA ASP A 196 13.34 10.34 18.85
C ASP A 196 11.84 10.40 18.48
N LYS A 197 11.02 9.85 19.37
CA LYS A 197 9.55 9.86 19.27
C LYS A 197 8.92 11.24 19.52
N TYR A 198 9.69 12.22 19.99
CA TYR A 198 9.22 13.61 20.19
C TYR A 198 9.55 14.51 18.99
N ALA A 199 10.45 14.08 18.10
CA ALA A 199 10.81 14.82 16.90
C ALA A 199 9.59 15.07 15.99
N LYS A 200 9.44 16.32 15.51
CA LYS A 200 8.36 16.73 14.59
C LYS A 200 8.71 16.56 13.10
N CYS A 201 9.79 15.84 12.80
CA CYS A 201 10.22 15.53 11.44
C CYS A 201 9.69 14.15 10.96
N SER A 202 10.04 13.76 9.74
CA SER A 202 9.73 12.44 9.18
C SER A 202 10.47 11.32 9.92
N LEU A 203 9.89 10.11 9.98
CA LEU A 203 10.46 8.96 10.69
C LEU A 203 11.95 8.70 10.40
N TYR A 204 12.39 8.81 9.14
CA TYR A 204 13.79 8.55 8.77
C TYR A 204 14.78 9.60 9.30
N LYS A 205 14.30 10.81 9.65
CA LYS A 205 15.10 11.93 10.20
C LYS A 205 15.05 11.98 11.72
N SER A 206 14.35 11.05 12.36
CA SER A 206 14.14 11.02 13.81
C SER A 206 15.06 10.03 14.51
N TRP A 207 16.21 9.73 13.91
CA TRP A 207 17.22 8.87 14.53
C TRP A 207 18.36 9.75 15.02
N THR A 208 18.86 9.46 16.22
CA THR A 208 19.90 10.27 16.87
C THR A 208 20.78 9.41 17.76
N ASN A 209 22.07 9.76 17.86
CA ASN A 209 23.03 9.15 18.79
C ASN A 209 23.01 9.83 20.16
N ASP A 210 22.44 11.03 20.25
CA ASP A 210 22.48 11.88 21.45
C ASP A 210 21.23 11.72 22.33
N PHE A 211 20.47 10.63 22.15
CA PHE A 211 19.18 10.47 22.83
C PHE A 211 19.36 10.10 24.30
N ILE A 212 18.88 10.98 25.18
CA ILE A 212 18.83 10.72 26.62
C ILE A 212 17.52 10.02 26.94
N LEU A 213 17.59 8.69 27.12
CA LEU A 213 16.44 7.91 27.56
C LEU A 213 16.16 8.21 29.05
N GLU A 214 15.03 8.85 29.32
CA GLU A 214 14.55 9.16 30.67
C GLU A 214 14.14 7.88 31.43
N ASN A 215 14.06 7.97 32.76
CA ASN A 215 13.64 6.83 33.57
C ASN A 215 12.19 6.45 33.23
N ASN A 216 11.94 5.15 33.05
CA ASN A 216 10.71 4.54 32.56
C ASN A 216 10.35 4.83 31.09
N ASP A 217 11.18 5.57 30.35
CA ASP A 217 10.92 5.83 28.94
C ASP A 217 11.28 4.62 28.06
N ILE A 218 10.49 4.42 27.00
CA ILE A 218 10.65 3.35 26.01
C ILE A 218 10.79 3.95 24.62
N THR A 219 11.79 3.49 23.86
CA THR A 219 11.92 3.81 22.44
C THR A 219 12.49 2.62 21.64
N ILE A 220 12.80 2.84 20.37
CA ILE A 220 13.45 1.89 19.47
C ILE A 220 14.91 2.29 19.30
N TYR A 221 15.79 1.29 19.32
CA TYR A 221 17.17 1.42 18.94
C TYR A 221 17.42 0.79 17.56
N ARG A 222 18.48 1.21 16.87
CA ARG A 222 19.02 0.54 15.69
C ARG A 222 20.55 0.59 15.67
N ASN A 223 21.15 -0.50 15.22
CA ASN A 223 22.60 -0.55 14.97
C ASN A 223 22.90 -0.51 13.46
N ASN A 224 21.99 -1.03 12.65
CA ASN A 224 22.04 -0.97 11.19
C ASN A 224 20.62 -1.23 10.62
N ILE A 225 20.52 -1.30 9.30
CA ILE A 225 19.23 -1.50 8.60
C ILE A 225 18.53 -2.84 8.88
N ASN A 226 19.21 -3.80 9.51
CA ASN A 226 18.69 -5.14 9.80
C ASN A 226 18.73 -5.47 11.31
N ASP A 227 19.06 -4.49 12.15
CA ASP A 227 19.18 -4.68 13.60
C ASP A 227 18.46 -3.55 14.32
N TYR A 228 17.29 -3.89 14.83
CA TYR A 228 16.41 -3.02 15.60
C TYR A 228 15.98 -3.74 16.88
N GLY A 229 15.65 -2.97 17.90
CA GLY A 229 15.02 -3.48 19.10
C GLY A 229 14.35 -2.37 19.89
N PHE A 230 13.54 -2.76 20.87
CA PHE A 230 13.05 -1.82 21.87
C PHE A 230 14.09 -1.65 22.97
N VAL A 231 14.15 -0.45 23.53
CA VAL A 231 15.00 -0.11 24.66
C VAL A 231 14.17 0.65 25.70
N LYS A 232 14.39 0.33 26.97
CA LYS A 232 13.79 1.01 28.13
C LYS A 232 14.84 1.28 29.19
N ARG A 233 14.74 2.41 29.88
CA ARG A 233 15.53 2.67 31.08
C ARG A 233 14.67 2.50 32.33
N VAL A 234 15.13 1.74 33.31
CA VAL A 234 14.46 1.60 34.62
C VAL A 234 15.53 1.62 35.71
N ASP A 235 15.42 2.58 36.62
CA ASP A 235 16.31 2.78 37.77
C ASP A 235 17.79 2.79 37.39
N GLY A 236 18.10 3.48 36.28
CA GLY A 236 19.44 3.60 35.72
C GLY A 236 19.88 2.41 34.87
N ASN A 237 19.19 1.27 34.93
CA ASN A 237 19.48 0.08 34.13
C ASN A 237 18.81 0.16 32.76
N ILE A 238 19.45 -0.45 31.76
CA ILE A 238 18.95 -0.52 30.40
C ILE A 238 18.38 -1.92 30.15
N TYR A 239 17.17 -1.96 29.60
CA TYR A 239 16.50 -3.18 29.19
C TYR A 239 16.26 -3.12 27.70
N ILE A 240 16.50 -4.22 27.00
CA ILE A 240 16.31 -4.32 25.55
C ILE A 240 15.44 -5.50 25.16
N LYS A 241 14.81 -5.40 24.00
CA LYS A 241 14.19 -6.52 23.30
C LYS A 241 14.43 -6.37 21.80
N PRO A 242 15.32 -7.19 21.20
CA PRO A 242 15.49 -7.21 19.76
C PRO A 242 14.17 -7.49 19.04
N VAL A 243 13.93 -6.79 17.94
CA VAL A 243 12.79 -7.06 17.05
C VAL A 243 13.10 -8.29 16.20
N ASP A 244 12.10 -9.13 15.98
CA ASP A 244 12.29 -10.36 15.20
C ASP A 244 12.55 -10.01 13.73
N LYS A 245 13.38 -10.81 13.05
CA LYS A 245 13.73 -10.60 11.64
C LYS A 245 12.51 -10.46 10.73
N TYR A 246 11.46 -11.24 11.00
CA TYR A 246 10.20 -11.18 10.25
C TYR A 246 9.57 -9.77 10.31
N ASP A 247 9.52 -9.17 11.48
CA ASP A 247 8.93 -7.83 11.69
C ASP A 247 9.80 -6.76 10.99
N ILE A 248 11.12 -6.92 10.99
CA ILE A 248 12.05 -6.04 10.24
C ILE A 248 11.81 -6.19 8.72
N GLU A 249 11.72 -7.43 8.21
CA GLU A 249 11.45 -7.71 6.80
C GLU A 249 10.08 -7.18 6.34
N TYR A 250 9.10 -7.08 7.24
CA TYR A 250 7.76 -6.53 6.96
C TYR A 250 7.63 -5.03 7.20
N ASP A 251 8.74 -4.34 7.50
CA ASP A 251 8.77 -2.92 7.85
C ASP A 251 7.89 -2.56 9.07
N GLU A 252 7.61 -3.52 9.97
CA GLU A 252 6.78 -3.31 11.17
C GLU A 252 7.43 -2.32 12.15
N ILE A 253 8.76 -2.12 12.06
CA ILE A 253 9.47 -1.03 12.75
C ILE A 253 8.78 0.32 12.51
N ARG A 254 8.27 0.58 11.30
CA ARG A 254 7.53 1.82 11.00
C ARG A 254 6.25 1.93 11.82
N ARG A 255 5.51 0.82 11.99
CA ARG A 255 4.31 0.80 12.84
C ARG A 255 4.69 1.14 14.28
N TYR A 256 5.74 0.48 14.80
CA TYR A 256 6.19 0.69 16.16
C TYR A 256 6.61 2.15 16.41
N MET A 257 7.31 2.76 15.45
CA MET A 257 7.66 4.19 15.50
C MET A 257 6.41 5.10 15.51
N LEU A 258 5.40 4.80 14.69
CA LEU A 258 4.15 5.57 14.66
C LEU A 258 3.35 5.44 15.96
N LEU A 259 3.25 4.23 16.52
CA LEU A 259 2.57 3.98 17.78
C LEU A 259 3.26 4.67 18.96
N LEU A 260 4.59 4.60 19.06
CA LEU A 260 5.37 5.30 20.09
C LEU A 260 5.20 6.83 20.01
N ARG A 261 5.07 7.38 18.80
CA ARG A 261 4.73 8.80 18.62
C ARG A 261 3.33 9.13 19.13
N GLY A 262 2.36 8.26 18.88
CA GLY A 262 0.99 8.42 19.39
C GLY A 262 0.94 8.42 20.91
N GLU A 263 1.71 7.56 21.57
CA GLU A 263 1.82 7.55 23.04
C GLU A 263 2.35 8.87 23.62
N CYS A 264 3.03 9.68 22.80
CA CYS A 264 3.60 10.98 23.19
C CYS A 264 2.79 12.19 22.68
N ASN A 265 1.56 11.98 22.18
CA ASN A 265 0.75 13.02 21.52
C ASN A 265 1.50 13.73 20.36
N ASN A 266 2.35 12.98 19.66
CA ASN A 266 3.14 13.44 18.51
C ASN A 266 2.78 12.65 17.24
N GLU A 267 1.49 12.36 17.05
CA GLU A 267 0.99 11.59 15.92
C GLU A 267 1.43 12.20 14.59
N MET A 268 1.80 11.33 13.66
CA MET A 268 2.16 11.76 12.32
C MET A 268 0.89 12.07 11.51
N ASN A 269 0.90 13.23 10.84
CA ASN A 269 -0.25 13.66 10.06
C ASN A 269 -0.32 12.94 8.71
N VAL A 270 -1.53 12.53 8.35
CA VAL A 270 -1.95 12.24 6.97
C VAL A 270 -2.87 13.36 6.54
N TYR A 271 -2.55 13.98 5.41
CA TYR A 271 -3.31 15.10 4.89
C TYR A 271 -4.37 14.61 3.92
N ILE A 272 -5.62 14.99 4.15
CA ILE A 272 -6.77 14.49 3.40
C ILE A 272 -7.52 15.63 2.74
N ASP A 273 -7.81 15.47 1.46
CA ASP A 273 -8.75 16.33 0.73
C ASP A 273 -9.97 15.50 0.28
N ASN A 274 -11.14 15.84 0.82
CA ASN A 274 -12.42 15.20 0.54
C ASN A 274 -13.40 16.15 -0.20
N THR A 275 -12.88 17.17 -0.88
CA THR A 275 -13.71 18.14 -1.61
C THR A 275 -14.25 17.61 -2.94
N ASP A 276 -13.59 16.62 -3.56
CA ASP A 276 -14.12 15.90 -4.72
C ASP A 276 -15.31 15.03 -4.29
N CYS A 277 -16.36 14.91 -5.11
CA CYS A 277 -17.56 14.15 -4.75
C CYS A 277 -17.38 12.62 -4.86
N LYS A 278 -16.40 12.14 -5.63
CA LYS A 278 -16.14 10.71 -5.90
C LYS A 278 -14.81 10.22 -5.35
N TYR A 279 -13.87 11.13 -5.14
CA TYR A 279 -12.52 10.78 -4.74
C TYR A 279 -12.08 11.44 -3.43
N ILE A 280 -11.10 10.82 -2.79
CA ILE A 280 -10.39 11.36 -1.63
C ILE A 280 -8.89 11.30 -1.92
N TYR A 281 -8.23 12.44 -1.75
CA TYR A 281 -6.78 12.53 -1.83
C TYR A 281 -6.18 12.32 -0.45
N ALA A 282 -5.14 11.50 -0.36
CA ALA A 282 -4.38 11.26 0.85
C ALA A 282 -2.88 11.46 0.60
N SER A 283 -2.24 12.31 1.39
CA SER A 283 -0.80 12.60 1.31
C SER A 283 -0.09 12.18 2.59
N PHE A 284 0.88 11.29 2.43
CA PHE A 284 1.66 10.72 3.53
C PHE A 284 3.02 11.41 3.65
N LYS A 285 3.51 11.57 4.88
CA LYS A 285 4.86 12.10 5.17
C LYS A 285 5.92 10.99 5.35
N CYS A 286 5.52 9.73 5.31
CA CYS A 286 6.39 8.57 5.38
C CYS A 286 5.78 7.40 4.61
N LYS A 287 6.61 6.39 4.31
CA LYS A 287 6.13 5.08 3.86
C LYS A 287 5.39 4.38 5.00
N LEU A 288 4.42 3.54 4.65
CA LEU A 288 3.69 2.70 5.61
C LEU A 288 4.44 1.37 5.83
N PRO A 289 4.07 0.55 6.83
CA PRO A 289 4.50 -0.85 6.89
C PRO A 289 4.02 -1.61 5.65
N LYS A 290 4.58 -2.81 5.40
CA LYS A 290 4.35 -3.49 4.12
C LYS A 290 2.89 -3.85 3.90
N ASP A 291 2.21 -4.39 4.90
CA ASP A 291 0.82 -4.85 4.74
C ASP A 291 -0.13 -3.70 4.37
N GLU A 292 -0.01 -2.53 5.00
CA GLU A 292 -0.80 -1.36 4.64
C GLU A 292 -0.39 -0.83 3.27
N SER A 293 0.91 -0.76 2.98
CA SER A 293 1.38 -0.32 1.67
C SER A 293 0.79 -1.18 0.55
N ARG A 294 0.66 -2.50 0.76
CA ARG A 294 0.03 -3.42 -0.18
C ARG A 294 -1.45 -3.10 -0.38
N ILE A 295 -2.21 -2.92 0.69
CA ILE A 295 -3.64 -2.58 0.62
C ILE A 295 -3.84 -1.23 -0.09
N PHE A 296 -3.01 -0.24 0.21
CA PHE A 296 -3.08 1.10 -0.37
C PHE A 296 -2.75 1.09 -1.87
N ASN A 297 -1.73 0.32 -2.26
CA ASN A 297 -1.36 0.13 -3.66
C ASN A 297 -2.41 -0.68 -4.45
N ALA A 298 -3.17 -1.53 -3.76
CA ALA A 298 -4.26 -2.30 -4.35
C ALA A 298 -5.49 -1.43 -4.62
N LEU A 299 -5.93 -0.67 -3.61
CA LEU A 299 -7.19 0.09 -3.63
C LEU A 299 -7.06 1.52 -4.16
N GLY A 300 -5.87 2.11 -4.05
CA GLY A 300 -5.59 3.49 -4.41
C GLY A 300 -4.81 3.61 -5.71
N TRP A 301 -4.85 4.81 -6.26
CA TRP A 301 -3.98 5.21 -7.36
C TRP A 301 -2.86 6.10 -6.83
N PRO A 302 -1.59 5.69 -6.96
CA PRO A 302 -0.46 6.56 -6.68
C PRO A 302 -0.53 7.85 -7.50
N ILE A 303 -0.17 8.97 -6.90
CA ILE A 303 -0.15 10.29 -7.57
C ILE A 303 1.30 10.66 -7.90
N ASN A 304 1.48 11.45 -8.96
CA ASN A 304 2.76 11.87 -9.57
C ASN A 304 3.56 10.77 -10.26
N ASN A 305 3.68 9.59 -9.64
CA ASN A 305 4.38 8.45 -10.21
C ASN A 305 3.85 7.13 -9.62
N ILE A 306 4.18 6.02 -10.27
CA ILE A 306 3.71 4.69 -9.89
C ILE A 306 4.12 4.29 -8.46
N ASN A 307 5.22 4.81 -7.91
CA ASN A 307 5.75 4.50 -6.59
C ASN A 307 5.46 5.59 -5.53
N GLY A 308 4.52 6.49 -5.83
CA GLY A 308 4.24 7.66 -5.02
C GLY A 308 3.71 7.30 -3.63
N ILE A 309 3.97 8.19 -2.67
CA ILE A 309 3.40 8.14 -1.32
C ILE A 309 2.17 9.03 -1.16
N LYS A 310 1.60 9.51 -2.27
CA LYS A 310 0.34 10.23 -2.30
C LYS A 310 -0.63 9.39 -3.10
N PHE A 311 -1.87 9.32 -2.66
CA PHE A 311 -2.86 8.41 -3.22
C PHE A 311 -4.18 9.12 -3.49
N LEU A 312 -4.82 8.72 -4.58
CA LEU A 312 -6.21 8.99 -4.87
C LEU A 312 -7.02 7.73 -4.58
N PHE A 313 -8.06 7.85 -3.76
CA PHE A 313 -8.97 6.75 -3.44
C PHE A 313 -10.38 7.07 -3.93
N LYS A 314 -11.10 6.04 -4.36
CA LYS A 314 -12.56 6.11 -4.48
C LYS A 314 -13.20 6.27 -3.11
N LYS A 315 -14.26 7.07 -2.96
CA LYS A 315 -14.96 7.22 -1.67
C LYS A 315 -15.51 5.90 -1.16
N GLU A 316 -15.87 5.01 -2.08
CA GLU A 316 -16.37 3.66 -1.80
C GLU A 316 -15.41 2.81 -0.96
N VAL A 317 -14.10 3.07 -1.03
CA VAL A 317 -13.08 2.34 -0.26
C VAL A 317 -12.61 3.09 0.99
N TRP A 318 -13.06 4.32 1.21
CA TRP A 318 -12.45 5.21 2.19
C TRP A 318 -12.69 4.79 3.64
N SER A 319 -13.90 4.32 3.97
CA SER A 319 -14.20 3.81 5.32
C SER A 319 -13.19 2.75 5.78
N TYR A 320 -12.73 1.94 4.82
CA TYR A 320 -11.73 0.92 5.06
C TYR A 320 -10.33 1.50 5.23
N ILE A 321 -9.92 2.41 4.34
CA ILE A 321 -8.63 3.11 4.45
C ILE A 321 -8.53 3.85 5.80
N GLU A 322 -9.59 4.54 6.22
CA GLU A 322 -9.65 5.26 7.48
C GLU A 322 -9.40 4.35 8.70
N LEU A 323 -9.96 3.15 8.70
CA LEU A 323 -9.77 2.17 9.76
C LEU A 323 -8.31 1.75 9.90
N ILE A 324 -7.61 1.54 8.78
CA ILE A 324 -6.18 1.21 8.77
C ILE A 324 -5.34 2.40 9.27
N LEU A 325 -5.66 3.63 8.84
CA LEU A 325 -4.94 4.83 9.29
C LEU A 325 -5.05 5.03 10.81
N LYS A 326 -6.25 4.82 11.36
CA LYS A 326 -6.48 4.88 12.82
C LYS A 326 -5.68 3.81 13.56
N ASP A 327 -5.64 2.60 13.03
CA ASP A 327 -4.88 1.49 13.63
C ASP A 327 -3.35 1.76 13.64
N LEU A 328 -2.84 2.46 12.63
CA LEU A 328 -1.44 2.92 12.61
C LEU A 328 -1.13 4.06 13.58
N GLY A 329 -2.12 4.64 14.26
CA GLY A 329 -1.94 5.81 15.11
C GLY A 329 -1.68 7.10 14.32
N LEU A 330 -2.11 7.15 13.05
CA LEU A 330 -1.96 8.35 12.21
C LEU A 330 -3.10 9.33 12.46
N ARG A 331 -2.75 10.62 12.55
CA ARG A 331 -3.74 11.69 12.68
C ARG A 331 -4.15 12.19 11.30
N MET A 332 -5.43 12.09 11.00
CA MET A 332 -6.02 12.62 9.79
C MET A 332 -6.27 14.12 9.93
N VAL A 333 -5.77 14.91 8.98
CA VAL A 333 -5.92 16.37 8.97
C VAL A 333 -6.51 16.80 7.63
N GLU A 334 -7.65 17.47 7.67
CA GLU A 334 -8.25 18.03 6.46
C GLU A 334 -7.39 19.16 5.90
N SER A 335 -7.14 19.12 4.60
CA SER A 335 -6.36 20.13 3.90
C SER A 335 -6.72 20.15 2.42
N LYS A 336 -6.71 21.32 1.80
CA LYS A 336 -6.86 21.41 0.34
C LYS A 336 -5.61 20.85 -0.34
N TRP A 337 -5.79 19.96 -1.31
CA TRP A 337 -4.75 19.25 -2.05
C TRP A 337 -3.67 20.17 -2.61
N ARG A 338 -4.06 21.34 -3.15
CA ARG A 338 -3.13 22.32 -3.72
C ARG A 338 -2.28 23.07 -2.68
N ASN A 339 -2.59 22.93 -1.39
CA ASN A 339 -1.84 23.55 -0.29
C ASN A 339 -0.89 22.55 0.41
N THR A 340 -0.83 21.29 -0.05
CA THR A 340 -0.04 20.20 0.56
C THR A 340 1.22 19.82 -0.22
N VAL A 341 1.87 20.81 -0.83
CA VAL A 341 3.18 20.62 -1.49
C VAL A 341 4.29 20.65 -0.46
#